data_AF-A0A1B6J970-F1
#
_entry.id   AF-A0A1B6J970-F1
#
_cell.length_a   1.000
_cell.length_b   1.000
_cell.length_c   1.000
_cell.angle_alpha   90.00
_cell.angle_beta   90.00
_cell.angle_gamma   90.00
#
_symmetry.space_group_name_H-M   'P 1'
#
loop_
_entity.id
_entity.type
_entity.pdbx_description
1 polymer ?
#
loop_
_entity_poly.entity_id
_entity_poly.type
_entity_poly.pdbx_seq_one_letter_code
_entity_poly.pdbx_strand_id
1 'polypeptide(L)'
;FESQLRYGLVAWGGTSDTNLQRVLIIQKRAIRTLNGLGPRDSCREAFKELKVLTVASLYILETVLFTVKSGQTRMEEQHSYNTRYRHNFLLDAHHLSLYERKPSYKG
;
A
#
# COMPACT_ATOMS: atom_id res chain seq x y z
N PHE A 1 14.66 7.73 6.62
CA PHE A 1 13.73 8.11 5.54
C PHE A 1 12.58 7.11 5.41
N GLU A 2 12.83 5.83 5.11
CA GLU A 2 11.75 4.86 4.90
C GLU A 2 10.86 4.64 6.14
N SER A 3 11.44 4.51 7.33
CA SER A 3 10.65 4.34 8.57
C SER A 3 9.70 5.52 8.84
N GLN A 4 10.13 6.75 8.52
CA GLN A 4 9.29 7.95 8.64
C GLN A 4 8.18 7.97 7.59
N LEU A 5 8.46 7.45 6.39
CA LEU A 5 7.47 7.35 5.32
C LEU A 5 6.44 6.26 5.63
N ARG A 6 6.86 5.13 6.19
CA ARG A 6 5.95 4.05 6.62
C ARG A 6 5.06 4.48 7.78
N TYR A 7 5.54 5.40 8.63
CA TYR A 7 4.74 5.96 9.71
C TYR A 7 3.49 6.66 9.15
N GLY A 8 2.32 6.13 9.51
CA GLY A 8 1.04 6.63 9.03
C GLY A 8 0.73 6.36 7.56
N LEU A 9 1.56 5.61 6.82
CA LEU A 9 1.35 5.36 5.39
C LEU A 9 0.00 4.71 5.10
N VAL A 10 -0.46 3.83 5.98
CA VAL A 10 -1.80 3.24 5.90
C VAL A 10 -2.88 4.32 5.96
N ALA A 11 -2.72 5.36 6.78
CA ALA A 11 -3.71 6.42 6.96
C ALA A 11 -3.72 7.45 5.81
N TRP A 12 -2.55 7.85 5.30
CA TRP A 12 -2.46 8.91 4.27
C TRP A 12 -2.06 8.43 2.87
N GLY A 13 -1.61 7.19 2.71
CA GLY A 13 -1.09 6.66 1.44
C GLY A 13 -2.15 6.52 0.34
N GLY A 14 -3.44 6.56 0.69
CA GLY A 14 -4.56 6.67 -0.26
C GLY A 14 -4.81 8.10 -0.78
N THR A 15 -3.84 9.01 -0.64
CA THR A 15 -3.91 10.40 -1.11
C THR A 15 -3.91 10.51 -2.65
N SER A 16 -4.01 11.73 -3.17
CA SER A 16 -3.97 12.00 -4.61
C SER A 16 -2.65 11.56 -5.24
N ASP A 17 -2.70 11.18 -6.52
CA ASP A 17 -1.51 10.80 -7.28
C ASP A 17 -0.44 11.91 -7.27
N THR A 18 -0.86 13.19 -7.31
CA THR A 18 0.04 14.34 -7.19
C THR A 18 0.87 14.32 -5.90
N ASN A 19 0.29 13.94 -4.78
CA ASN A 19 1.01 13.86 -3.50
C ASN A 19 1.96 12.65 -3.47
N LEU A 20 1.50 11.48 -3.95
CA LEU A 20 2.34 10.29 -4.06
C LEU A 20 3.52 10.51 -5.00
N GLN A 21 3.32 11.20 -6.13
CA GLN A 21 4.38 11.57 -7.07
C GLN A 21 5.44 12.45 -6.42
N ARG A 22 5.05 13.43 -5.59
CA ARG A 22 6.01 14.28 -4.85
C ARG A 22 6.89 13.44 -3.93
N VAL A 23 6.30 12.50 -3.20
CA VAL A 23 7.05 11.57 -2.32
C VAL A 23 7.97 10.65 -3.15
N LEU A 24 7.48 10.13 -4.27
CA LEU A 24 8.27 9.29 -5.19
C LEU A 24 9.46 10.06 -5.80
N ILE A 25 9.30 11.35 -6.11
CA ILE A 25 10.40 12.20 -6.58
C ILE A 25 11.48 12.33 -5.50
N ILE A 26 11.10 12.52 -4.24
CA ILE A 26 12.05 12.57 -3.12
C ILE A 26 12.77 11.22 -2.96
N GLN A 27 12.04 10.10 -3.03
CA GLN A 27 12.63 8.75 -3.04
C GLN A 27 13.64 8.59 -4.18
N LYS A 28 13.27 8.97 -5.42
CA LYS A 28 14.17 8.89 -6.58
C LYS A 28 15.43 9.73 -6.40
N ARG A 29 15.35 10.92 -5.77
CA ARG A 29 16.53 11.73 -5.47
C ARG A 29 17.50 11.00 -4.54
N ALA A 30 16.99 10.41 -3.46
CA ALA A 30 17.82 9.62 -2.54
C ALA A 30 18.44 8.38 -3.22
N ILE A 31 17.67 7.66 -4.03
CA ILE A 31 18.17 6.50 -4.78
C ILE A 31 19.25 6.91 -5.79
N ARG A 32 19.08 8.05 -6.49
CA ARG A 32 20.11 8.56 -7.39
C ARG A 32 21.41 8.88 -6.67
N THR A 33 21.33 9.52 -5.50
CA THR A 33 22.54 9.83 -4.71
C THR A 33 23.24 8.58 -4.20
N LEU A 34 22.48 7.52 -3.85
CA LEU A 34 23.05 6.26 -3.36
C LEU A 34 23.76 5.47 -4.47
N ASN A 35 23.20 5.46 -5.69
CA ASN A 35 23.72 4.64 -6.80
C ASN A 35 24.51 5.45 -7.85
N GLY A 36 24.84 6.71 -7.56
CA GLY A 36 25.63 7.57 -8.45
C GLY A 36 24.99 7.86 -9.81
N LEU A 37 23.65 7.80 -9.92
CA LEU A 37 22.93 7.94 -11.19
C LEU A 37 22.85 9.39 -11.66
N GLY A 38 22.98 9.57 -12.97
CA GLY A 38 22.78 10.85 -13.64
C GLY A 38 21.32 11.35 -13.59
N PRO A 39 21.10 12.64 -13.92
CA PRO A 39 19.77 13.26 -13.82
C PRO A 39 18.70 12.60 -14.70
N ARG A 40 19.11 12.10 -15.87
CA ARG A 40 18.24 11.45 -16.86
C ARG A 40 18.15 9.93 -16.70
N ASP A 41 19.02 9.35 -15.88
CA ASP A 41 19.09 7.90 -15.74
C ASP A 41 17.86 7.38 -15.00
N SER A 42 17.42 6.19 -15.41
CA SER A 42 16.30 5.51 -14.78
C SER A 42 16.70 4.96 -13.42
N CYS A 43 15.95 5.31 -12.37
CA CYS A 43 16.16 4.74 -11.05
C CYS A 43 15.58 3.32 -10.91
N ARG A 44 14.90 2.77 -11.94
CA ARG A 44 14.13 1.52 -11.83
C ARG A 44 15.00 0.35 -11.38
N GLU A 45 16.15 0.15 -12.02
CA GLU A 45 17.05 -0.95 -11.66
C GLU A 45 17.69 -0.71 -10.29
N ALA A 46 18.07 0.53 -9.98
CA ALA A 46 18.59 0.89 -8.66
C ALA A 46 17.61 0.58 -7.51
N PHE A 47 16.30 0.77 -7.69
CA PHE A 47 15.31 0.34 -6.69
C PHE A 47 15.34 -1.18 -6.45
N LYS A 48 15.52 -1.98 -7.50
CA LYS A 48 15.60 -3.45 -7.39
C LYS A 48 16.91 -3.90 -6.76
N GLU A 49 18.03 -3.34 -7.20
CA GLU A 49 19.38 -3.64 -6.70
C GLU A 49 19.48 -3.33 -5.20
N LEU A 50 18.99 -2.15 -4.79
CA LEU A 50 18.95 -1.73 -3.39
C LEU A 50 17.84 -2.42 -2.59
N LYS A 51 16.97 -3.21 -3.24
CA LYS A 51 15.80 -3.87 -2.65
C LYS A 51 14.88 -2.89 -1.90
N VAL A 52 14.76 -1.68 -2.42
CA VAL A 52 13.91 -0.62 -1.86
C VAL A 52 12.58 -0.63 -2.59
N LEU A 53 11.49 -0.64 -1.84
CA LEU A 53 10.15 -0.51 -2.40
C LEU A 53 9.80 0.96 -2.68
N THR A 54 9.08 1.19 -3.77
CA THR A 54 8.50 2.52 -4.04
C THR A 54 7.41 2.84 -3.04
N VAL A 55 7.10 4.13 -2.82
CA VAL A 55 5.99 4.56 -1.94
C VAL A 55 4.66 3.87 -2.27
N ALA A 56 4.37 3.63 -3.55
CA ALA A 56 3.17 2.92 -3.97
C ALA A 56 3.20 1.44 -3.56
N SER A 57 4.33 0.77 -3.78
CA SER A 57 4.52 -0.63 -3.37
C SER A 57 4.49 -0.80 -1.85
N LEU A 58 5.07 0.15 -1.11
CA LEU A 58 5.00 0.20 0.35
C LEU A 58 3.55 0.38 0.82
N TYR A 59 2.79 1.27 0.20
CA TYR A 59 1.40 1.48 0.56
C TYR A 59 0.58 0.21 0.39
N ILE A 60 0.69 -0.47 -0.77
CA ILE A 60 0.00 -1.74 -1.03
C ILE A 60 0.37 -2.80 0.03
N LEU A 61 1.66 -2.95 0.33
CA LEU A 61 2.13 -3.91 1.32
C LEU A 61 1.58 -3.61 2.71
N GLU A 62 1.69 -2.36 3.17
CA GLU A 62 1.22 -1.95 4.50
C GLU A 62 -0.30 -2.04 4.61
N THR A 63 -1.06 -1.74 3.54
CA THR A 63 -2.53 -1.92 3.54
C THR A 63 -2.94 -3.37 3.68
N VAL A 64 -2.29 -4.29 2.95
CA VAL A 64 -2.58 -5.73 3.04
C VAL A 64 -2.17 -6.30 4.39
N LEU A 65 -1.03 -5.86 4.94
CA LEU A 65 -0.62 -6.27 6.28
C LEU A 65 -1.58 -5.75 7.35
N PHE A 66 -2.13 -4.55 7.16
CA PHE A 66 -3.11 -3.98 8.09
C PHE A 66 -4.42 -4.78 8.11
N THR A 67 -4.97 -5.14 6.94
CA THR A 67 -6.21 -5.93 6.85
C THR A 67 -6.06 -7.34 7.37
N VAL A 68 -4.94 -8.00 7.09
CA VAL A 68 -4.64 -9.33 7.64
C VAL A 68 -4.49 -9.29 9.16
N LYS A 69 -3.84 -8.26 9.70
CA LYS A 69 -3.62 -8.11 11.16
C LYS A 69 -4.86 -7.63 11.93
N SER A 70 -5.77 -6.91 11.29
CA SER A 70 -6.98 -6.40 11.95
C SER A 70 -8.00 -7.49 12.28
N GLY A 71 -7.78 -8.72 11.81
CA GLY A 71 -8.63 -9.87 12.15
C GLY A 71 -10.03 -9.74 11.56
N GLN A 72 -10.14 -9.20 10.34
CA GLN A 72 -11.44 -9.08 9.68
C GLN A 72 -12.12 -10.44 9.53
N THR A 73 -13.38 -10.49 9.93
CA THR A 73 -14.25 -11.66 9.82
C THR A 73 -14.27 -12.16 8.40
N ARG A 74 -14.09 -13.47 8.22
CA ARG A 74 -14.23 -14.11 6.90
C ARG A 74 -15.65 -14.60 6.70
N MET A 75 -16.07 -14.70 5.44
CA MET A 75 -17.38 -15.26 5.07
C MET A 75 -17.59 -16.69 5.61
N GLU A 76 -16.50 -17.42 5.86
CA GLU A 76 -16.50 -18.73 6.52
C GLU A 76 -17.11 -18.73 7.93
N GLU A 77 -17.00 -17.64 8.68
CA GLU A 77 -17.55 -17.54 10.04
C GLU A 77 -19.07 -17.37 10.04
N GLN A 78 -19.67 -17.00 8.91
CA GLN A 78 -21.10 -16.73 8.79
C GLN A 78 -21.94 -18.00 8.54
N HIS A 79 -21.38 -18.99 7.84
CA HIS A 79 -22.12 -20.18 7.39
C HIS A 79 -21.26 -21.44 7.42
N SER A 80 -21.88 -22.59 7.72
CA SER A 80 -21.20 -23.89 7.83
C SER A 80 -20.94 -24.60 6.49
N TYR A 81 -21.42 -24.06 5.36
CA TYR A 81 -21.31 -24.68 4.04
C TYR A 81 -20.38 -23.91 3.11
N ASN A 82 -19.86 -24.61 2.09
CA ASN A 82 -18.93 -24.01 1.12
C ASN A 82 -19.64 -23.09 0.12
N THR A 83 -19.24 -21.82 0.09
CA THR A 83 -19.61 -20.86 -0.95
C THR A 83 -18.40 -20.50 -1.82
N ARG A 84 -18.63 -20.02 -3.04
CA ARG A 84 -17.56 -19.59 -3.97
C ARG A 84 -16.60 -18.55 -3.36
N TYR A 85 -17.08 -17.75 -2.40
CA TYR A 85 -16.35 -16.65 -1.78
C TYR A 85 -16.04 -16.88 -0.30
N ARG A 86 -16.04 -18.12 0.17
CA ARG A 86 -15.87 -18.48 1.59
C ARG A 86 -14.64 -17.88 2.26
N HIS A 87 -13.54 -17.76 1.51
CA HIS A 87 -12.27 -17.23 2.02
C HIS A 87 -12.14 -15.70 1.88
N ASN A 88 -13.14 -15.02 1.31
CA ASN A 88 -13.14 -13.57 1.21
C ASN A 88 -13.48 -12.93 2.56
N PHE A 89 -12.97 -11.71 2.77
CA PHE A 89 -13.36 -10.89 3.90
C PHE A 89 -14.86 -10.55 3.82
N LEU A 90 -15.52 -10.58 4.97
CA LEU A 90 -16.87 -10.06 5.15
C LEU A 90 -16.75 -8.53 5.22
N LEU A 91 -17.17 -7.86 4.15
CA LEU A 91 -17.15 -6.40 4.07
C LEU A 91 -18.51 -5.85 4.51
N ASP A 92 -18.47 -4.83 5.38
CA ASP A 92 -19.68 -4.15 5.84
C ASP A 92 -20.39 -3.42 4.69
N ALA A 93 -21.72 -3.50 4.69
CA ALA A 93 -22.54 -2.68 3.83
C ALA A 93 -22.35 -1.19 4.18
N HIS A 94 -22.12 -0.36 3.17
CA HIS A 94 -21.88 1.06 3.34
C HIS A 94 -22.47 1.83 2.15
N HIS A 95 -22.75 3.11 2.36
CA HIS A 95 -23.41 3.97 1.37
C HIS A 95 -22.45 4.97 0.70
N LEU A 96 -21.30 5.24 1.33
CA LEU A 96 -20.37 6.27 0.89
C LEU A 96 -19.17 5.64 0.18
N SER A 97 -18.86 6.10 -1.03
CA SER A 97 -17.63 5.72 -1.75
C SER A 97 -16.35 6.10 -0.99
N LEU A 98 -16.43 7.03 -0.04
CA LEU A 98 -15.32 7.33 0.87
C LEU A 98 -15.01 6.16 1.80
N TYR A 99 -16.03 5.39 2.21
CA TYR A 99 -15.85 4.21 3.05
C TYR A 99 -15.07 3.12 2.30
N GLU A 100 -15.33 2.95 0.99
CA GLU A 100 -14.56 2.05 0.12
C GLU A 100 -13.08 2.44 -0.02
N ARG A 101 -12.71 3.68 0.32
CA ARG A 101 -11.32 4.15 0.26
C ARG A 101 -10.54 3.85 1.53
N LYS A 102 -11.19 3.37 2.59
CA LYS A 102 -10.52 3.02 3.84
C LYS A 102 -9.55 1.87 3.61
N PRO A 103 -8.38 1.88 4.27
CA PRO A 103 -7.41 0.79 4.21
C PRO A 103 -8.01 -0.56 4.63
N SER A 104 -8.91 -0.54 5.61
CA SER A 104 -9.64 -1.73 6.06
C SER A 104 -10.57 -2.33 5.01
N TYR A 105 -10.99 -1.55 4.00
CA TYR A 105 -11.91 -2.03 2.96
C TYR A 105 -11.17 -2.39 1.67
N LYS A 106 -10.08 -1.67 1.34
CA LYS A 106 -9.27 -1.91 0.13
C LYS A 106 -8.18 -2.97 0.26
N GLY A 107 -7.66 -3.17 1.47
CA GLY A 107 -6.51 -4.04 1.72
C GLY A 107 -6.87 -5.51 1.77
#